data_AF-N6VCT6-F1
#
_entry.id   AF-N6VCT6-F1
#
_cell.length_a   1.000
_cell.length_b   1.000
_cell.length_c   1.000
_cell.angle_alpha   90.00
_cell.angle_beta   90.00
_cell.angle_gamma   90.00
#
_symmetry.space_group_name_H-M   'P 1'
#
loop_
_entity.id
_entity.type
_entity.pdbx_description
1 polymer ?
#
loop_
_entity_poly.entity_id
_entity_poly.type
_entity_poly.pdbx_seq_one_letter_code
_entity_poly.pdbx_strand_id
1 'polypeptide(L)'
;MIGLDHLRQSIMDILMTRIGTRVMRRDYGSRVLDLIDDPVNETFKVAIYAAVAEALDRWEPRLKLKQVNLTSVEKGKVSISFEGIYVPSGKPITMEGLQIG
;
A
#
# COMPACT_ATOMS: atom_id res chain seq x y z
N MET A 1 -13.67 -11.28 -13.22
CA MET A 1 -13.11 -10.67 -11.98
C MET A 1 -11.59 -10.43 -12.04
N ILE A 2 -10.95 -10.52 -13.22
CA ILE A 2 -9.49 -10.37 -13.39
C ILE A 2 -8.98 -8.98 -12.95
N GLY A 3 -9.72 -7.90 -13.24
CA GLY A 3 -9.24 -6.54 -12.98
C GLY A 3 -8.96 -6.20 -11.49
N LEU A 4 -9.76 -6.74 -10.57
CA LEU A 4 -9.60 -6.45 -9.13
C LEU A 4 -8.44 -7.27 -8.52
N ASP A 5 -8.28 -8.51 -8.95
CA ASP A 5 -7.16 -9.36 -8.53
C ASP A 5 -5.83 -8.80 -9.01
N HIS A 6 -5.77 -8.33 -10.27
CA HIS A 6 -4.60 -7.64 -10.80
C HIS A 6 -4.32 -6.31 -10.08
N LEU A 7 -5.36 -5.57 -9.68
CA LEU A 7 -5.18 -4.37 -8.87
C LEU A 7 -4.58 -4.72 -7.50
N ARG A 8 -5.11 -5.73 -6.83
CA ARG A 8 -4.58 -6.23 -5.55
C ARG A 8 -3.12 -6.64 -5.68
N GLN A 9 -2.78 -7.39 -6.73
CA GLN A 9 -1.40 -7.82 -6.99
C GLN A 9 -0.47 -6.63 -7.24
N SER A 10 -0.92 -5.63 -8.00
CA SER A 10 -0.17 -4.41 -8.29
C SER A 10 0.10 -3.59 -7.03
N ILE A 11 -0.92 -3.37 -6.19
CA ILE A 11 -0.78 -2.72 -4.88
C ILE A 11 0.26 -3.45 -4.02
N MET A 12 0.19 -4.77 -3.95
CA MET A 12 1.15 -5.56 -3.19
C MET A 12 2.57 -5.45 -3.76
N ASP A 13 2.76 -5.49 -5.08
CA ASP A 13 4.08 -5.30 -5.71
C ASP A 13 4.67 -3.93 -5.38
N ILE A 14 3.86 -2.88 -5.42
CA ILE A 14 4.28 -1.51 -5.08
C ILE A 14 4.70 -1.44 -3.60
N LEU A 15 3.85 -1.91 -2.68
CA LEU A 15 4.09 -1.74 -1.24
C LEU A 15 5.20 -2.66 -0.71
N MET A 16 5.40 -3.84 -1.31
CA MET A 16 6.47 -4.78 -0.94
C MET A 16 7.79 -4.51 -1.66
N THR A 17 7.87 -3.54 -2.57
CA THR A 17 9.14 -3.16 -3.21
C THR A 17 9.75 -1.98 -2.47
N ARG A 18 10.98 -2.13 -1.96
CA ARG A 18 11.74 -1.01 -1.39
C ARG A 18 12.22 -0.09 -2.51
N ILE A 19 12.10 1.23 -2.31
CA ILE A 19 12.65 2.22 -3.24
C ILE A 19 14.17 1.98 -3.39
N GLY A 20 14.65 2.10 -4.63
CA GLY A 20 16.06 1.92 -4.99
C GLY A 20 16.46 0.48 -5.32
N THR A 21 15.63 -0.51 -4.99
CA THR A 21 15.98 -1.94 -5.17
C THR A 21 15.67 -2.48 -6.57
N ARG A 22 14.70 -1.89 -7.29
CA ARG A 22 14.32 -2.34 -8.63
C ARG A 22 15.27 -1.79 -9.69
N VAL A 23 16.05 -2.67 -10.32
CA VAL A 23 16.98 -2.32 -11.41
C VAL A 23 16.21 -1.67 -12.56
N MET A 24 16.79 -0.63 -13.17
CA MET A 24 16.15 0.25 -14.19
C MET A 24 14.94 1.09 -13.74
N ARG A 25 14.42 0.90 -12.51
CA ARG A 25 13.29 1.67 -11.96
C ARG A 25 13.51 1.99 -10.47
N ARG A 26 14.56 2.74 -10.17
CA ARG A 26 14.96 3.01 -8.78
C ARG A 26 13.91 3.76 -7.98
N ASP A 27 13.07 4.59 -8.61
CA ASP A 27 12.02 5.32 -7.89
C ASP A 27 10.78 4.47 -7.57
N TYR A 28 10.71 3.24 -8.11
CA TYR A 28 9.58 2.35 -7.92
C TYR A 28 9.58 1.73 -6.53
N GLY A 29 8.39 1.64 -5.95
CA GLY A 29 8.15 0.98 -4.67
C GLY A 29 7.54 1.93 -3.64
N SER A 30 7.76 1.59 -2.37
CA SER A 30 7.28 2.34 -1.22
C SER A 30 8.31 2.36 -0.10
N ARG A 31 8.10 3.27 0.86
CA ARG A 31 8.86 3.34 2.12
C ARG A 31 8.26 2.46 3.22
N VAL A 32 7.20 1.69 2.95
CA VAL A 32 6.48 0.92 3.98
C VAL A 32 7.40 -0.09 4.65
N LEU A 33 8.18 -0.84 3.86
CA LEU A 33 9.13 -1.83 4.38
C LEU A 33 10.32 -1.21 5.14
N ASP A 34 10.60 0.07 4.95
CA ASP A 34 11.61 0.78 5.75
C ASP A 34 11.06 1.18 7.11
N LEU A 35 9.73 1.36 7.20
CA LEU A 35 9.04 1.79 8.41
C LEU A 35 8.62 0.62 9.32
N ILE A 36 8.34 -0.58 8.80
CA ILE A 36 7.87 -1.73 9.60
C ILE A 36 8.83 -2.17 10.73
N ASP A 37 10.09 -1.74 10.67
CA ASP A 37 11.11 -1.99 11.69
C ASP A 37 11.15 -0.91 12.79
N ASP A 38 10.43 0.20 12.60
CA ASP A 38 10.36 1.31 13.56
C ASP A 38 9.47 0.96 14.79
N PRO A 39 9.69 1.64 15.93
CA PRO A 39 8.83 1.50 17.09
C PRO A 39 7.37 1.87 16.81
N VAL A 40 6.43 0.98 17.16
CA VAL A 40 5.00 1.18 16.95
C VAL A 40 4.46 2.27 17.89
N ASN A 41 4.22 3.45 17.34
CA ASN A 41 3.61 4.60 18.02
C ASN A 41 2.71 5.39 17.03
N GLU A 42 2.12 6.51 17.47
CA GLU A 42 1.26 7.33 16.59
C GLU A 42 2.02 7.91 15.39
N THR A 43 3.28 8.32 15.58
CA THR A 43 4.13 8.80 14.49
C THR A 43 4.36 7.72 13.44
N PHE A 44 4.61 6.47 13.86
CA PHE A 44 4.71 5.32 12.97
C PHE A 44 3.44 5.13 12.14
N LYS A 45 2.27 5.19 12.76
CA LYS A 45 0.98 5.03 12.04
C LYS A 45 0.83 6.10 10.96
N VAL A 46 1.09 7.37 11.30
CA VAL A 46 1.04 8.48 10.34
C VAL A 46 2.05 8.28 9.20
N ALA A 47 3.27 7.85 9.51
CA ALA A 47 4.31 7.59 8.52
C ALA A 47 3.91 6.46 7.56
N ILE A 48 3.33 5.37 8.08
CA ILE A 48 2.82 4.26 7.26
C ILE A 48 1.69 4.74 6.35
N TYR A 49 0.72 5.50 6.87
CA TYR A 49 -0.37 6.03 6.06
C TYR A 49 0.14 6.94 4.94
N ALA A 50 1.09 7.83 5.24
CA ALA A 50 1.71 8.69 4.24
C ALA A 50 2.46 7.88 3.18
N ALA A 51 3.30 6.92 3.60
CA ALA A 51 4.08 6.09 2.68
C ALA A 51 3.20 5.26 1.74
N VAL A 52 2.09 4.71 2.25
CA VAL A 52 1.12 3.97 1.43
C VAL A 52 0.40 4.90 0.45
N ALA A 53 -0.12 6.03 0.93
CA ALA A 53 -0.83 6.98 0.09
C ALA A 53 0.06 7.52 -1.04
N GLU A 54 1.29 7.95 -0.73
CA GLU A 54 2.26 8.45 -1.71
C GLU A 54 2.60 7.40 -2.78
N ALA A 55 2.85 6.16 -2.37
CA ALA A 55 3.23 5.09 -3.30
C ALA A 55 2.07 4.72 -4.23
N LEU A 56 0.85 4.61 -3.71
CA LEU A 56 -0.32 4.26 -4.50
C LEU A 56 -0.78 5.38 -5.41
N ASP A 57 -0.71 6.64 -4.96
CA ASP A 57 -1.01 7.81 -5.81
C ASP A 57 -0.03 7.89 -7.00
N ARG A 58 1.25 7.59 -6.76
CA ARG A 58 2.28 7.61 -7.80
C ARG A 58 2.16 6.45 -8.80
N TRP A 59 1.92 5.23 -8.31
CA TRP A 59 2.11 4.02 -9.12
C TRP A 59 0.82 3.29 -9.50
N GLU A 60 -0.32 3.58 -8.85
CA GLU A 60 -1.58 2.88 -9.09
C GLU A 60 -2.74 3.83 -9.47
N PRO A 61 -2.72 4.43 -10.68
CA PRO A 61 -3.72 5.41 -11.11
C PRO A 61 -5.13 4.82 -11.27
N ARG A 62 -5.27 3.49 -11.25
CA ARG A 62 -6.57 2.81 -11.33
C ARG A 62 -7.29 2.82 -9.99
N LEU A 63 -6.62 3.13 -8.89
CA LEU A 63 -7.19 3.24 -7.56
C LEU A 63 -7.22 4.71 -7.13
N LYS A 64 -8.42 5.25 -6.91
CA LYS A 64 -8.58 6.49 -6.16
C LYS A 64 -8.74 6.16 -4.68
N LEU A 65 -7.64 6.20 -3.95
CA LEU A 65 -7.60 5.89 -2.52
C LEU A 65 -8.47 6.88 -1.73
N LYS A 66 -9.30 6.36 -0.82
CA LYS A 66 -10.16 7.15 0.07
C LYS A 66 -9.77 7.00 1.52
N GLN A 67 -9.45 5.78 1.93
CA GLN A 67 -9.06 5.48 3.30
C GLN A 67 -8.07 4.34 3.34
N VAL A 68 -7.14 4.43 4.28
CA VAL A 68 -6.22 3.38 4.68
C VAL A 68 -6.47 3.10 6.15
N ASN A 69 -6.63 1.85 6.52
CA ASN A 69 -6.76 1.45 7.92
C ASN A 69 -5.68 0.41 8.26
N LEU A 70 -4.91 0.67 9.31
CA LEU A 70 -4.04 -0.35 9.91
C LEU A 70 -4.89 -1.26 10.78
N THR A 71 -5.03 -2.53 10.37
CA THR A 71 -5.86 -3.52 11.07
C THR A 71 -5.07 -4.30 12.11
N SER A 72 -3.78 -4.54 11.88
CA SER A 72 -2.85 -5.14 12.85
C SER A 72 -1.45 -4.63 12.61
N VAL A 73 -0.67 -4.51 13.68
CA VAL A 73 0.76 -4.19 13.62
C VAL A 73 1.50 -5.18 14.52
N GLU A 74 2.34 -5.99 13.90
CA GLU A 74 3.21 -6.97 14.52
C GLU A 74 4.67 -6.61 14.20
N LYS A 75 5.61 -7.22 14.91
CA LYS A 75 7.04 -6.94 14.69
C LYS A 75 7.42 -7.31 13.25
N GLY A 76 7.78 -6.31 12.44
CA GLY A 76 8.14 -6.48 11.03
C GLY A 76 6.97 -6.78 10.10
N LYS A 77 5.70 -6.67 10.55
CA LYS A 77 4.52 -6.94 9.72
C LYS A 77 3.39 -5.97 10.01
N VAL A 78 2.77 -5.43 8.97
CA VAL A 78 1.57 -4.61 9.06
C VAL A 78 0.46 -5.21 8.22
N SER A 79 -0.75 -5.25 8.79
CA SER A 79 -1.97 -5.60 8.08
C SER A 79 -2.77 -4.34 7.82
N ILE A 80 -3.18 -4.16 6.57
CA ILE A 80 -3.85 -2.95 6.09
C ILE A 80 -5.13 -3.33 5.36
N SER A 81 -6.15 -2.48 5.48
CA SER A 81 -7.30 -2.46 4.58
C SER A 81 -7.42 -1.11 3.87
N PHE A 82 -8.01 -1.15 2.68
CA PHE A 82 -8.20 0.00 1.82
C PHE A 82 -9.65 0.17 1.44
N GLU A 83 -10.09 1.41 1.38
CA GLU A 83 -11.34 1.80 0.74
C GLU A 83 -11.02 2.85 -0.32
N GLY A 84 -11.67 2.71 -1.48
CA GLY A 84 -11.40 3.58 -2.62
C GLY A 84 -12.38 3.39 -3.75
N ILE A 85 -12.11 4.06 -4.86
CA ILE A 85 -12.87 3.92 -6.10
C ILE A 85 -11.96 3.27 -7.13
N TYR A 86 -12.43 2.18 -7.74
CA TYR A 86 -11.76 1.58 -8.89
C TYR A 86 -12.10 2.38 -10.14
N VAL A 87 -11.16 3.19 -10.62
CA VAL A 87 -11.36 4.17 -11.69
C VAL A 87 -11.92 3.56 -12.97
N PRO A 88 -11.45 2.39 -13.46
CA PRO A 88 -11.99 1.79 -14.68
C PRO A 88 -13.47 1.40 -14.62
N SER A 89 -14.01 1.08 -13.45
CA SER A 89 -15.44 0.75 -13.28
C SER A 89 -16.26 1.85 -12.64
N GLY A 90 -15.60 2.85 -12.03
CA GLY A 90 -16.22 3.88 -11.20
C GLY A 90 -16.84 3.36 -9.89
N LYS A 91 -16.64 2.08 -9.54
CA LYS A 91 -17.29 1.47 -8.38
C LYS A 91 -16.44 1.64 -7.11
N PRO A 92 -17.07 1.83 -5.94
CA PRO A 92 -16.37 1.72 -4.68
C PRO A 92 -15.87 0.29 -4.51
N ILE A 93 -14.67 0.17 -3.96
CA ILE A 93 -14.03 -1.10 -3.65
C ILE A 93 -13.44 -1.04 -2.24
N THR A 94 -13.54 -2.16 -1.55
CA THR A 94 -12.88 -2.41 -0.28
C THR A 94 -11.91 -3.56 -0.48
N MET A 95 -10.69 -3.41 -0.01
CA MET A 95 -9.70 -4.49 0.00
C MET A 95 -9.23 -4.74 1.42
N GLU A 96 -9.39 -5.98 1.87
CA GLU A 96 -9.01 -6.39 3.21
C GLU A 96 -7.90 -7.44 3.18
N GLY A 97 -7.29 -7.67 4.35
CA GLY A 97 -6.29 -8.72 4.54
C GLY A 97 -5.03 -8.51 3.71
N LEU A 98 -4.59 -7.26 3.50
CA LEU A 98 -3.33 -6.98 2.83
C LEU A 98 -2.24 -6.92 3.89
N GLN A 99 -1.39 -7.95 3.92
CA GLN A 99 -0.30 -8.06 4.87
C GLN A 99 1.02 -7.71 4.19
N ILE A 100 1.79 -6.83 4.81
CA ILE A 100 3.08 -6.34 4.30
C ILE A 100 4.13 -6.61 5.37
N GLY A 101 5.18 -7.36 5.02
CA GLY A 101 6.30 -7.71 5.90
C GLY A 101 6.85 -9.11 5.66
#